data_AF-A0A960MJS2-F1
#
_entry.id   AF-A0A960MJS2-F1
#
_cell.length_a   1.000
_cell.length_b   1.000
_cell.length_c   1.000
_cell.angle_alpha   90.00
_cell.angle_beta   90.00
_cell.angle_gamma   90.00
#
_symmetry.space_group_name_H-M   'P 1'
#
loop_
_entity.id
_entity.type
_entity.pdbx_description
1 polymer ?
#
loop_
_entity_poly.entity_id
_entity_poly.type
_entity_poly.pdbx_seq_one_letter_code
_entity_poly.pdbx_strand_id
1 'polypeptide(L)'
;ENAIHPHNIELTKFNVSDASGIFKMESIRIEQMPDERWHLVIPELAIQDFRPSLLKKIGKYPGRIKPLTIRELYFRNIRGYLGEAKSFTGKGELNFINTFKRDYNLLDIPFEILGRLGLDMGLLVPVRGDLNFVMVDGRIYLTELKGSYSEGKRSQFFISPSQPSYVDFDGNLNINIKMKQYVLLKITEPFTLSIAGTFENPKYGLK
;
A
#
# COMPACT_ATOMS: atom_id res chain seq x y z
N GLU A 1 23.93 19.82 -3.70
CA GLU A 1 24.84 19.92 -2.54
C GLU A 1 23.96 19.83 -1.30
N ASN A 2 24.41 19.18 -0.25
CA ASN A 2 23.63 19.13 0.99
C ASN A 2 23.91 20.41 1.78
N ALA A 3 22.86 21.09 2.24
CA ALA A 3 22.96 22.33 2.99
C ALA A 3 22.24 22.19 4.32
N ILE A 4 22.93 22.53 5.41
CA ILE A 4 22.36 22.53 6.76
C ILE A 4 22.57 23.92 7.34
N HIS A 5 21.47 24.65 7.50
CA HIS A 5 21.40 25.96 8.13
C HIS A 5 20.45 25.88 9.34
N PRO A 6 20.54 26.81 10.31
CA PRO A 6 19.72 26.77 11.52
C PRO A 6 18.20 26.67 11.28
N HIS A 7 17.71 27.18 10.16
CA HIS A 7 16.28 27.21 9.81
C HIS A 7 15.95 26.49 8.50
N ASN A 8 16.94 25.84 7.88
CA ASN A 8 16.76 25.18 6.59
C ASN A 8 17.71 23.99 6.46
N ILE A 9 17.16 22.82 6.19
CA ILE A 9 17.90 21.59 5.90
C ILE A 9 17.50 21.14 4.50
N GLU A 10 18.47 21.03 3.61
CA GLU A 10 18.28 20.52 2.26
C GLU A 10 19.21 19.33 2.01
N LEU A 11 18.61 18.20 1.66
CA LEU A 11 19.30 17.00 1.21
C LEU A 11 18.98 16.81 -0.26
N THR A 12 20.01 16.59 -1.08
CA THR A 12 19.87 16.38 -2.52
C THR A 12 20.36 14.98 -2.89
N LYS A 13 19.72 14.35 -3.88
CA LYS A 13 20.09 13.04 -4.43
C LYS A 13 20.18 11.94 -3.36
N PHE A 14 19.15 11.86 -2.52
CA PHE A 14 19.06 10.80 -1.51
C PHE A 14 18.74 9.47 -2.18
N ASN A 15 19.56 8.45 -1.91
CA ASN A 15 19.37 7.10 -2.41
C ASN A 15 19.73 6.09 -1.32
N VAL A 16 18.80 5.18 -1.04
CA VAL A 16 19.02 4.01 -0.18
C VAL A 16 18.64 2.77 -0.96
N SER A 17 19.51 1.77 -0.92
CA SER A 17 19.30 0.50 -1.60
C SER A 17 19.71 -0.64 -0.68
N ASP A 18 18.81 -1.60 -0.50
CA ASP A 18 19.07 -2.81 0.24
C ASP A 18 18.35 -4.02 -0.38
N ALA A 19 18.33 -5.15 0.32
CA ALA A 19 17.64 -6.35 -0.15
C ALA A 19 16.12 -6.15 -0.29
N SER A 20 15.53 -5.18 0.40
CA SER A 20 14.09 -4.90 0.37
C SER A 20 13.70 -4.03 -0.82
N GLY A 21 14.57 -3.20 -1.39
CA GLY A 21 14.30 -2.40 -2.57
C GLY A 21 15.20 -1.18 -2.70
N ILE A 22 14.91 -0.33 -3.68
CA ILE A 22 15.64 0.91 -3.94
C ILE A 22 14.72 2.10 -3.71
N PHE A 23 15.15 3.06 -2.90
CA PHE A 23 14.42 4.27 -2.52
C PHE A 23 15.20 5.49 -2.97
N LYS A 24 14.58 6.37 -3.75
CA LYS A 24 15.20 7.56 -4.33
C LYS A 24 14.35 8.80 -4.08
N MET A 25 15.00 9.89 -3.68
CA MET A 25 14.40 11.22 -3.57
C MET A 25 15.41 12.24 -4.11
N GLU A 26 15.00 13.04 -5.08
CA GLU A 26 15.88 14.06 -5.68
C GLU A 26 16.18 15.19 -4.69
N SER A 27 15.18 15.59 -3.89
CA SER A 27 15.37 16.54 -2.82
C SER A 27 14.45 16.28 -1.63
N ILE A 28 14.97 16.59 -0.44
CA ILE A 28 14.25 16.65 0.82
C ILE A 28 14.55 18.03 1.41
N ARG A 29 13.52 18.83 1.62
CA ARG A 29 13.66 20.16 2.23
C ARG A 29 12.91 20.21 3.54
N ILE A 30 13.56 20.72 4.57
CA ILE A 30 12.97 20.94 5.89
C ILE A 30 13.22 22.39 6.26
N GLU A 31 12.17 23.19 6.36
CA GLU A 31 12.26 24.62 6.59
C GLU A 31 11.51 24.97 7.87
N GLN A 32 12.11 25.80 8.73
CA GLN A 32 11.42 26.33 9.89
C GLN A 32 10.53 27.51 9.47
N MET A 33 9.24 27.40 9.76
CA MET A 33 8.24 28.41 9.44
C MET A 33 8.22 29.53 10.50
N PRO A 34 7.60 30.69 10.23
CA PRO A 34 7.55 31.82 11.18
C PRO A 34 6.90 31.51 12.53
N ASP A 35 6.08 30.45 12.59
CA ASP A 35 5.45 29.92 13.80
C ASP A 35 6.31 28.86 14.51
N GLU A 36 7.60 28.82 14.19
CA GLU A 36 8.62 27.90 14.70
C GLU A 36 8.43 26.41 14.35
N ARG A 37 7.38 26.06 13.59
CA ARG A 37 7.14 24.68 13.14
C ARG A 37 8.05 24.31 11.98
N TRP A 38 8.52 23.07 11.96
CA TRP A 38 9.33 22.55 10.87
C TRP A 38 8.44 21.93 9.78
N HIS A 39 8.53 22.47 8.57
CA HIS A 39 7.78 22.01 7.42
C HIS A 39 8.67 21.15 6.52
N LEU A 40 8.26 19.90 6.30
CA LEU A 40 8.91 18.94 5.40
C LEU A 40 8.30 19.04 4.01
N VAL A 41 9.14 19.05 2.98
CA VAL A 41 8.75 18.95 1.57
C VAL A 41 9.62 17.93 0.85
N ILE A 42 8.99 16.89 0.30
CA ILE A 42 9.60 15.91 -0.60
C ILE A 42 8.80 15.94 -1.91
N PRO A 43 9.36 16.49 -3.01
CA PRO A 43 8.65 16.59 -4.28
C PRO A 43 8.24 15.23 -4.84
N GLU A 44 9.14 14.25 -4.77
CA GLU A 44 8.88 12.89 -5.20
C GLU A 44 9.76 11.89 -4.42
N LEU A 45 9.12 10.81 -3.98
CA LEU A 45 9.75 9.58 -3.54
C LEU A 45 9.46 8.50 -4.60
N ALA A 46 10.52 7.97 -5.19
CA ALA A 46 10.46 6.85 -6.11
C ALA A 46 11.02 5.59 -5.45
N ILE A 47 10.25 4.50 -5.48
CA ILE A 47 10.64 3.21 -4.93
C ILE A 47 10.59 2.16 -6.04
N GLN A 48 11.63 1.34 -6.14
CA GLN A 48 11.75 0.29 -7.16
C GLN A 48 11.98 -1.09 -6.52
N ASP A 49 11.31 -2.11 -7.08
CA ASP A 49 11.39 -3.52 -6.70
C ASP A 49 11.26 -3.79 -5.19
N PHE A 50 10.38 -3.03 -4.53
CA PHE A 50 10.18 -3.12 -3.10
C PHE A 50 9.43 -4.39 -2.67
N ARG A 51 10.00 -5.11 -1.72
CA ARG A 51 9.48 -6.34 -1.13
C ARG A 51 9.22 -6.13 0.35
N PRO A 52 7.98 -5.77 0.75
CA PRO A 52 7.65 -5.46 2.14
C PRO A 52 8.01 -6.58 3.13
N SER A 53 7.97 -7.85 2.69
CA SER A 53 8.29 -9.00 3.54
C SER A 53 9.77 -9.12 3.92
N LEU A 54 10.65 -8.36 3.27
CA LEU A 54 12.08 -8.30 3.60
C LEU A 54 12.41 -7.23 4.64
N LEU A 55 11.45 -6.37 5.01
CA LEU A 55 11.64 -5.43 6.09
C LEU A 55 11.84 -6.17 7.43
N LYS A 56 12.94 -5.85 8.11
CA LYS A 56 13.28 -6.44 9.40
C LYS A 56 12.78 -5.55 10.53
N LYS A 57 12.03 -6.13 11.47
CA LYS A 57 11.81 -5.49 12.76
C LYS A 57 13.08 -5.63 13.60
N ILE A 58 13.54 -4.54 14.21
CA ILE A 58 14.71 -4.55 15.09
C ILE A 58 14.50 -5.61 16.18
N GLY A 59 15.49 -6.50 16.34
CA GLY A 59 15.44 -7.58 17.32
C GLY A 59 14.57 -8.79 16.94
N LYS A 60 14.01 -8.84 15.72
CA LYS A 60 13.25 -10.01 15.24
C LYS A 60 13.94 -10.67 14.04
N TYR A 61 13.94 -11.99 14.04
CA TYR A 61 14.38 -12.76 12.89
C TYR A 61 13.46 -12.52 11.69
N PRO A 62 14.00 -12.49 10.46
CA PRO A 62 13.19 -12.39 9.26
C PRO A 62 12.23 -13.57 9.17
N GLY A 63 10.96 -13.26 8.90
CA GLY A 63 9.94 -14.28 8.63
C GLY A 63 10.08 -14.89 7.25
N ARG A 64 9.10 -15.71 6.84
CA ARG A 64 9.02 -16.20 5.47
C ARG A 64 8.81 -15.04 4.49
N ILE A 65 9.52 -15.08 3.37
CA ILE A 65 9.36 -14.14 2.27
C ILE A 65 7.97 -14.32 1.67
N LYS A 66 7.19 -13.24 1.62
CA LYS A 66 5.84 -13.21 1.02
C LYS A 66 5.91 -12.82 -0.46
N PRO A 67 4.95 -13.25 -1.29
CA PRO A 67 5.00 -13.09 -2.74
C PRO A 67 4.78 -11.66 -3.26
N LEU A 68 4.23 -10.75 -2.44
CA LEU A 68 3.97 -9.37 -2.85
C LEU A 68 5.28 -8.61 -3.13
N THR A 69 5.37 -8.07 -4.34
CA THR A 69 6.43 -7.17 -4.78
C THR A 69 5.79 -5.92 -5.39
N ILE A 70 6.22 -4.75 -4.93
CA ILE A 70 5.88 -3.45 -5.52
C ILE A 70 6.99 -3.12 -6.51
N ARG A 71 6.69 -3.19 -7.82
CA ARG A 71 7.69 -2.97 -8.88
C ARG A 71 8.12 -1.53 -8.93
N GLU A 72 7.15 -0.64 -8.90
CA GLU A 72 7.34 0.79 -8.93
C GLU A 72 6.32 1.42 -7.99
N LEU A 73 6.76 2.40 -7.23
CA LEU A 73 5.89 3.28 -6.45
C LEU A 73 6.42 4.70 -6.58
N TYR A 74 5.54 5.62 -6.94
CA TYR A 74 5.82 7.04 -6.96
C TYR A 74 4.90 7.72 -5.95
N PHE A 75 5.48 8.52 -5.07
CA PHE A 75 4.74 9.30 -4.09
C PHE A 75 5.18 10.76 -4.20
N ARG A 76 4.27 11.60 -4.70
CA ARG A 76 4.55 12.97 -5.11
C ARG A 76 3.90 13.97 -4.18
N ASN A 77 4.52 15.14 -4.12
CA ASN A 77 4.07 16.30 -3.35
C ASN A 77 3.84 15.97 -1.87
N ILE A 78 4.77 15.22 -1.28
CA ILE A 78 4.72 14.89 0.15
C ILE A 78 5.10 16.15 0.92
N ARG A 79 4.18 16.66 1.74
CA ARG A 79 4.42 17.85 2.56
C ARG A 79 3.62 17.82 3.84
N GLY A 80 4.16 18.40 4.91
CA GLY A 80 3.52 18.47 6.22
C GLY A 80 4.44 19.03 7.28
N TYR A 81 3.91 19.28 8.48
CA TYR A 81 4.66 19.72 9.64
C TYR A 81 5.19 18.51 10.42
N LEU A 82 6.48 18.50 10.71
CA LEU A 82 7.11 17.48 11.56
C LEU A 82 6.45 17.50 12.95
N GLY A 83 6.15 16.32 13.49
CA GLY A 83 5.42 16.17 14.75
C GLY A 83 3.89 16.23 14.62
N GLU A 84 3.35 16.65 13.47
CA GLU A 84 1.91 16.75 13.23
C GLU A 84 1.49 15.79 12.10
N ALA A 85 1.35 14.50 12.41
CA ALA A 85 0.98 13.44 11.48
C ALA A 85 -0.18 13.80 10.53
N LYS A 86 -1.23 14.46 11.05
CA LYS A 86 -2.42 14.81 10.27
C LYS A 86 -2.19 15.89 9.22
N SER A 87 -1.14 16.69 9.36
CA SER A 87 -0.80 17.74 8.40
C SER A 87 -0.22 17.22 7.09
N PHE A 88 0.20 15.94 7.07
CA PHE A 88 0.85 15.36 5.91
C PHE A 88 -0.13 15.12 4.75
N THR A 89 0.25 15.61 3.58
CA THR A 89 -0.47 15.42 2.32
C THR A 89 0.44 14.85 1.25
N GLY A 90 -0.15 14.21 0.25
CA GLY A 90 0.56 13.76 -0.95
C GLY A 90 -0.31 12.86 -1.82
N LYS A 91 0.19 12.49 -3.00
CA LYS A 91 -0.49 11.55 -3.89
C LYS A 91 0.49 10.54 -4.44
N GLY A 92 0.12 9.27 -4.47
CA GLY A 92 0.96 8.26 -5.06
C GLY A 92 0.22 7.23 -5.88
N GLU A 93 1.03 6.46 -6.59
CA GLU A 93 0.64 5.34 -7.41
C GLU A 93 1.67 4.23 -7.22
N LEU A 94 1.23 2.99 -7.29
CA LEU A 94 2.14 1.85 -7.29
C LEU A 94 1.67 0.77 -8.26
N ASN A 95 2.64 0.10 -8.86
CA ASN A 95 2.44 -1.14 -9.59
C ASN A 95 2.90 -2.31 -8.70
N PHE A 96 2.02 -3.29 -8.52
CA PHE A 96 2.36 -4.48 -7.75
C PHE A 96 2.22 -5.75 -8.57
N ILE A 97 2.99 -6.76 -8.17
CA ILE A 97 2.86 -8.15 -8.58
C ILE A 97 2.79 -8.99 -7.32
N ASN A 98 1.89 -9.95 -7.31
CA ASN A 98 1.71 -10.90 -6.24
C ASN A 98 1.64 -12.30 -6.86
N THR A 99 2.67 -13.11 -6.63
CA THR A 99 2.66 -14.48 -7.13
C THR A 99 1.70 -15.31 -6.27
N PHE A 100 0.73 -15.94 -6.91
CA PHE A 100 -0.11 -16.94 -6.25
C PHE A 100 0.77 -18.15 -5.88
N LYS A 101 1.25 -18.17 -4.63
CA LYS A 101 1.77 -19.37 -3.97
C LYS A 101 0.78 -19.72 -2.87
N ARG A 102 0.69 -20.99 -2.48
CA ARG A 102 -0.19 -21.48 -1.41
C ARG A 102 0.11 -20.89 -0.02
N ASP A 103 0.94 -19.85 0.07
CA ASP A 103 1.41 -19.20 1.29
C ASP A 103 0.85 -17.77 1.41
N TYR A 104 0.31 -17.47 2.60
CA TYR A 104 -0.48 -16.30 2.96
C TYR A 104 0.21 -14.92 2.77
N ASN A 105 -0.42 -14.03 2.02
CA ASN A 105 -0.15 -12.59 1.88
C ASN A 105 -1.28 -11.73 2.51
N LEU A 106 -1.08 -10.41 2.65
CA LEU A 106 -2.09 -9.51 3.25
C LEU A 106 -3.41 -9.48 2.47
N LEU A 107 -3.35 -9.72 1.16
CA LEU A 107 -4.50 -9.78 0.25
C LEU A 107 -5.11 -11.19 0.16
N ASP A 108 -4.53 -12.19 0.83
CA ASP A 108 -5.08 -13.55 0.83
C ASP A 108 -6.25 -13.63 1.80
N ILE A 109 -7.41 -14.00 1.26
CA ILE A 109 -8.61 -14.23 2.04
C ILE A 109 -8.42 -15.51 2.88
N PRO A 110 -8.75 -15.52 4.19
CA PRO A 110 -8.62 -16.70 5.04
C PRO A 110 -9.48 -17.88 4.57
N PHE A 111 -8.92 -19.09 4.63
CA PHE A 111 -9.55 -20.36 4.25
C PHE A 111 -10.95 -20.58 4.86
N GLU A 112 -11.24 -19.99 6.02
CA GLU A 112 -12.53 -20.12 6.71
C GLU A 112 -13.68 -19.46 5.93
N ILE A 113 -13.42 -18.39 5.18
CA ILE A 113 -14.40 -17.76 4.29
C ILE A 113 -14.57 -18.60 3.01
N LEU A 114 -13.47 -19.17 2.53
CA LEU A 114 -13.40 -19.94 1.27
C LEU A 114 -14.04 -21.33 1.37
N GLY A 115 -13.83 -22.04 2.47
CA GLY A 115 -14.42 -23.36 2.73
C GLY A 115 -15.95 -23.32 2.77
N ARG A 116 -16.54 -22.17 3.11
CA ARG A 116 -17.99 -21.96 3.10
C ARG A 116 -18.57 -21.78 1.69
N LEU A 117 -17.73 -21.45 0.70
CA LEU A 117 -18.17 -21.08 -0.66
C LEU A 117 -17.70 -22.07 -1.74
N GLY A 118 -16.78 -22.97 -1.43
CA GLY A 118 -16.24 -23.93 -2.41
C GLY A 118 -15.48 -23.27 -3.58
N LEU A 119 -14.98 -22.05 -3.38
CA LEU A 119 -14.32 -21.25 -4.41
C LEU A 119 -12.82 -21.55 -4.50
N ASP A 120 -12.29 -21.54 -5.72
CA ASP A 120 -10.85 -21.62 -5.98
C ASP A 120 -10.15 -20.36 -5.44
N MET A 121 -9.16 -20.58 -4.57
CA MET A 121 -8.25 -19.56 -4.02
C MET A 121 -7.68 -18.62 -5.08
N GLY A 122 -7.34 -19.16 -6.25
CA GLY A 122 -6.79 -18.39 -7.36
C GLY A 122 -7.76 -17.39 -7.98
N LEU A 123 -9.04 -17.38 -7.57
CA LEU A 123 -10.04 -16.39 -7.96
C LEU A 123 -10.03 -15.15 -7.07
N LEU A 124 -9.58 -15.27 -5.82
CA LEU A 124 -9.81 -14.23 -4.80
C LEU A 124 -8.58 -13.38 -4.51
N VAL A 125 -7.45 -13.68 -5.16
CA VAL A 125 -6.19 -12.98 -4.95
C VAL A 125 -5.82 -12.19 -6.20
N PRO A 126 -5.67 -10.86 -6.12
CA PRO A 126 -5.12 -10.08 -7.22
C PRO A 126 -3.63 -10.42 -7.39
N VAL A 127 -3.23 -10.84 -8.60
CA VAL A 127 -1.84 -11.23 -8.90
C VAL A 127 -1.00 -10.08 -9.45
N ARG A 128 -1.63 -8.99 -9.88
CA ARG A 128 -0.99 -7.75 -10.32
C ARG A 128 -2.01 -6.63 -10.35
N GLY A 129 -1.55 -5.39 -10.41
CA GLY A 129 -2.40 -4.23 -10.69
C GLY A 129 -1.71 -2.92 -10.37
N ASP A 130 -2.41 -1.83 -10.69
CA ASP A 130 -2.01 -0.47 -10.40
C ASP A 130 -2.93 0.10 -9.32
N LEU A 131 -2.35 0.63 -8.25
CA LEU A 131 -3.07 1.17 -7.10
C LEU A 131 -2.74 2.64 -6.94
N ASN A 132 -3.76 3.49 -7.03
CA ASN A 132 -3.65 4.92 -6.75
C ASN A 132 -4.08 5.22 -5.32
N PHE A 133 -3.41 6.18 -4.69
CA PHE A 133 -3.72 6.60 -3.34
C PHE A 133 -3.46 8.09 -3.10
N VAL A 134 -4.10 8.62 -2.07
CA VAL A 134 -3.93 10.00 -1.58
C VAL A 134 -3.69 9.96 -0.09
N MET A 135 -2.71 10.72 0.39
CA MET A 135 -2.46 10.91 1.81
C MET A 135 -3.08 12.24 2.26
N VAL A 136 -3.90 12.19 3.31
CA VAL A 136 -4.54 13.35 3.94
C VAL A 136 -5.06 12.96 5.32
N ASP A 137 -5.03 13.88 6.29
CA ASP A 137 -5.56 13.70 7.65
C ASP A 137 -5.04 12.45 8.37
N GLY A 138 -3.74 12.15 8.21
CA GLY A 138 -3.07 11.02 8.86
C GLY A 138 -3.47 9.65 8.29
N ARG A 139 -4.06 9.64 7.09
CA ARG A 139 -4.50 8.42 6.39
C ARG A 139 -4.02 8.42 4.95
N ILE A 140 -3.72 7.23 4.45
CA ILE A 140 -3.51 6.92 3.05
C ILE A 140 -4.79 6.29 2.52
N TYR A 141 -5.58 7.04 1.78
CA TYR A 141 -6.78 6.57 1.12
C TYR A 141 -6.44 5.92 -0.22
N LEU A 142 -6.84 4.67 -0.39
CA LEU A 142 -6.77 3.95 -1.66
C LEU A 142 -7.93 4.45 -2.53
N THR A 143 -7.61 5.07 -3.66
CA THR A 143 -8.61 5.75 -4.49
C THR A 143 -8.99 4.94 -5.72
N GLU A 144 -8.08 4.11 -6.23
CA GLU A 144 -8.33 3.35 -7.44
C GLU A 144 -7.46 2.10 -7.52
N LEU A 145 -8.04 1.01 -8.01
CA LEU A 145 -7.34 -0.22 -8.33
C LEU A 145 -7.64 -0.58 -9.78
N LYS A 146 -6.65 -0.39 -10.66
CA LYS A 146 -6.72 -0.61 -12.11
C LYS A 146 -5.95 -1.85 -12.52
N GLY A 147 -6.35 -2.44 -13.63
CA GLY A 147 -5.62 -3.56 -14.23
C GLY A 147 -5.46 -4.77 -13.29
N SER A 148 -6.30 -4.86 -12.26
CA SER A 148 -6.13 -5.82 -11.17
C SER A 148 -6.98 -7.05 -11.39
N TYR A 149 -6.31 -8.19 -11.55
CA TYR A 149 -6.94 -9.45 -11.92
C TYR A 149 -6.36 -10.61 -11.13
N SER A 150 -7.15 -11.66 -11.04
CA SER A 150 -6.72 -12.95 -10.50
C SER A 150 -5.93 -13.73 -11.54
N GLU A 151 -5.35 -14.87 -11.14
CA GLU A 151 -4.68 -15.77 -12.08
C GLU A 151 -5.66 -16.23 -13.18
N GLY A 152 -5.21 -16.19 -14.43
CA GLY A 152 -6.04 -16.48 -15.61
C GLY A 152 -7.12 -15.43 -15.90
N LYS A 153 -7.07 -14.24 -15.26
CA LYS A 153 -8.06 -13.16 -15.40
C LYS A 153 -9.50 -13.59 -15.07
N ARG A 154 -9.63 -14.57 -14.18
CA ARG A 154 -10.93 -15.16 -13.81
C ARG A 154 -11.75 -14.26 -12.89
N SER A 155 -11.09 -13.34 -12.18
CA SER A 155 -11.73 -12.27 -11.42
C SER A 155 -11.02 -10.94 -11.67
N GLN A 156 -11.78 -9.85 -11.63
CA GLN A 156 -11.28 -8.47 -11.65
C GLN A 156 -11.58 -7.78 -10.33
N PHE A 157 -10.63 -6.98 -9.85
CA PHE A 157 -10.69 -6.31 -8.56
C PHE A 157 -10.69 -4.80 -8.72
N PHE A 158 -11.46 -4.12 -7.86
CA PHE A 158 -11.60 -2.66 -7.85
C PHE A 158 -11.73 -2.16 -6.41
N ILE A 159 -11.30 -0.94 -6.13
CA ILE A 159 -11.65 -0.28 -4.86
C ILE A 159 -13.17 -0.05 -4.83
N SER A 160 -13.80 -0.37 -3.70
CA SER A 160 -15.23 -0.12 -3.53
C SER A 160 -15.52 1.39 -3.50
N PRO A 161 -16.40 1.91 -4.37
CA PRO A 161 -16.75 3.34 -4.36
C PRO A 161 -17.68 3.72 -3.20
N SER A 162 -18.35 2.73 -2.58
CA SER A 162 -19.34 2.97 -1.52
C SER A 162 -18.74 3.05 -0.12
N GLN A 163 -17.50 2.60 0.07
CA GLN A 163 -16.83 2.59 1.37
C GLN A 163 -15.37 3.01 1.20
N PRO A 164 -14.88 3.97 1.99
CA PRO A 164 -13.50 4.42 1.87
C PRO A 164 -12.57 3.25 2.18
N SER A 165 -11.50 3.14 1.39
CA SER A 165 -10.40 2.23 1.65
C SER A 165 -9.21 3.03 2.13
N TYR A 166 -8.65 2.72 3.30
CA TYR A 166 -7.52 3.45 3.85
C TYR A 166 -6.64 2.61 4.76
N VAL A 167 -5.44 3.15 4.98
CA VAL A 167 -4.49 2.77 6.02
C VAL A 167 -4.12 4.03 6.80
N ASP A 168 -4.14 4.00 8.13
CA ASP A 168 -3.64 5.12 8.94
C ASP A 168 -2.19 4.91 9.41
N PHE A 169 -1.59 5.94 9.99
CA PHE A 169 -0.19 5.88 10.45
C PHE A 169 0.02 5.04 11.71
N ASP A 170 -1.05 4.67 12.41
CA ASP A 170 -1.02 3.72 13.52
C ASP A 170 -1.07 2.26 13.03
N GLY A 171 -1.21 2.06 11.71
CA GLY A 171 -1.25 0.75 11.07
C GLY A 171 -2.63 0.10 11.12
N ASN A 172 -3.69 0.86 11.42
CA ASN A 172 -5.06 0.39 11.25
C ASN A 172 -5.44 0.38 9.77
N LEU A 173 -6.24 -0.61 9.42
CA LEU A 173 -6.66 -0.93 8.06
C LEU A 173 -8.17 -0.89 7.97
N ASN A 174 -8.67 -0.34 6.87
CA ASN A 174 -10.03 -0.55 6.40
C ASN A 174 -10.00 -0.53 4.88
N ILE A 175 -9.89 -1.69 4.24
CA ILE A 175 -9.76 -1.83 2.79
C ILE A 175 -10.97 -2.60 2.27
N ASN A 176 -11.65 -2.05 1.27
CA ASN A 176 -12.87 -2.60 0.71
C ASN A 176 -12.69 -2.78 -0.80
N ILE A 177 -12.53 -4.04 -1.22
CA ILE A 177 -12.26 -4.41 -2.61
C ILE A 177 -13.51 -5.09 -3.17
N LYS A 178 -14.09 -4.51 -4.22
CA LYS A 178 -15.11 -5.17 -5.02
C LYS A 178 -14.47 -6.14 -6.00
N MET A 179 -15.10 -7.28 -6.17
CA MET A 179 -14.64 -8.32 -7.06
C MET A 179 -15.73 -8.73 -8.05
N LYS A 180 -15.37 -8.81 -9.33
CA LYS A 180 -16.24 -9.32 -10.39
C LYS A 180 -15.65 -10.61 -10.96
N GLN A 181 -16.42 -11.68 -10.93
CA GLN A 181 -16.02 -12.99 -11.45
C GLN A 181 -16.47 -13.18 -12.90
N TYR A 182 -15.66 -13.89 -13.69
CA TYR A 182 -15.92 -14.21 -15.10
C TYR A 182 -16.01 -15.72 -15.35
N VAL A 183 -16.28 -16.52 -14.31
CA VAL A 183 -16.45 -17.97 -14.42
C VAL A 183 -17.91 -18.37 -14.72
N LEU A 184 -18.07 -19.39 -15.56
CA LEU A 184 -19.33 -19.82 -16.19
C LEU A 184 -20.42 -20.33 -15.23
N LEU A 185 -20.15 -20.50 -13.93
CA LEU A 185 -21.08 -21.08 -12.97
C LEU A 185 -21.03 -20.35 -11.61
N LYS A 186 -22.19 -19.78 -11.23
CA LYS A 186 -22.72 -19.61 -9.86
C LYS A 186 -22.42 -18.39 -8.98
N ILE A 187 -21.74 -17.33 -9.43
CA ILE A 187 -21.83 -16.04 -8.70
C ILE A 187 -22.01 -14.90 -9.72
N THR A 188 -23.25 -14.50 -9.92
CA THR A 188 -23.62 -13.38 -10.81
C THR A 188 -23.49 -12.02 -10.14
N GLU A 189 -23.40 -11.99 -8.80
CA GLU A 189 -23.34 -10.75 -8.03
C GLU A 189 -21.91 -10.42 -7.57
N PRO A 190 -21.43 -9.18 -7.79
CA PRO A 190 -20.14 -8.75 -7.28
C PRO A 190 -20.19 -8.65 -5.76
N PHE A 191 -19.31 -9.37 -5.09
CA PHE A 191 -19.14 -9.28 -3.63
C PHE A 191 -17.99 -8.34 -3.27
N THR A 192 -18.00 -7.88 -2.03
CA THR A 192 -16.98 -7.02 -1.45
C THR A 192 -16.14 -7.81 -0.45
N LEU A 193 -14.84 -7.92 -0.74
CA LEU A 193 -13.84 -8.31 0.24
C LEU A 193 -13.52 -7.09 1.12
N SER A 194 -13.72 -7.25 2.42
CA SER A 194 -13.31 -6.27 3.42
C SER A 194 -12.12 -6.79 4.22
N ILE A 195 -11.10 -5.94 4.41
CA ILE A 195 -9.93 -6.18 5.26
C ILE A 195 -9.90 -5.05 6.29
N ALA A 196 -10.07 -5.39 7.55
CA ALA A 196 -10.09 -4.45 8.67
C ALA A 196 -9.09 -4.84 9.76
N GLY A 197 -8.94 -4.04 10.81
CA GLY A 197 -8.05 -4.35 11.94
C GLY A 197 -6.70 -3.66 11.77
N THR A 198 -5.59 -4.38 11.97
CA THR A 198 -4.23 -3.83 11.84
C THR A 198 -3.37 -4.67 10.92
N PHE A 199 -2.22 -4.14 10.47
CA PHE A 199 -1.24 -4.95 9.72
C PHE A 199 -0.79 -6.22 10.44
N GLU A 200 -0.80 -6.22 11.78
CA GLU A 200 -0.42 -7.38 12.59
C GLU A 200 -1.56 -8.38 12.75
N ASN A 201 -2.80 -7.90 12.88
CA ASN A 201 -4.00 -8.71 13.05
C ASN A 201 -5.09 -8.30 12.06
N PRO A 202 -4.93 -8.62 10.76
CA PRO A 202 -5.95 -8.32 9.76
C PRO A 202 -7.16 -9.23 9.96
N LYS A 203 -8.35 -8.64 9.87
CA LYS A 203 -9.64 -9.33 9.90
C LYS A 203 -10.28 -9.23 8.52
N TYR A 204 -10.73 -10.38 8.00
CA TYR A 204 -11.29 -10.46 6.67
C TYR A 204 -12.79 -10.72 6.76
N GLY A 205 -13.55 -10.14 5.85
CA GLY A 205 -14.98 -10.36 5.74
C GLY A 205 -15.42 -10.33 4.28
N LEU A 206 -16.45 -11.11 3.99
CA LEU A 206 -17.13 -11.12 2.69
C LEU A 206 -18.52 -10.53 2.87
N LYS A 207 -18.89 -9.60 2.00
CA LYS A 207 -20.21 -8.94 1.97
C LYS A 207 -20.80 -8.99 0.58
#